data_AF-A0A7Z8ZBM7-F1
#
_entry.id   AF-A0A7Z8ZBM7-F1
#
_cell.length_a   1.000
_cell.length_b   1.000
_cell.length_c   1.000
_cell.angle_alpha   90.00
_cell.angle_beta   90.00
_cell.angle_gamma   90.00
#
_symmetry.space_group_name_H-M   'P 1'
#
loop_
_entity.id
_entity.type
_entity.pdbx_description
1 polymer ?
#
loop_
_entity_poly.entity_id
_entity_poly.type
_entity_poly.pdbx_seq_one_letter_code
_entity_poly.pdbx_strand_id
1 'polypeptide(L)' 'MKHWHGASSTTAMVHIAIAEAENGSPVTWQEHVSDEQYQGC' A
#
# COMPACT_ATOMS: atom_id res chain seq x y z
N MET A 1 -6.80 -10.02 -1.29
CA MET A 1 -7.03 -8.82 -2.10
C MET A 1 -5.71 -8.08 -2.22
N LYS A 2 -5.17 -7.90 -3.45
CA LYS A 2 -3.99 -7.07 -3.67
C LYS A 2 -4.41 -5.60 -3.65
N HIS A 3 -3.73 -4.79 -2.86
CA HIS A 3 -4.00 -3.35 -2.76
C HIS A 3 -2.73 -2.63 -2.34
N TRP A 4 -2.73 -1.31 -2.50
CA TRP A 4 -1.68 -0.41 -2.05
C TRP A 4 -2.31 0.87 -1.51
N HIS A 5 -1.60 1.56 -0.63
CA HIS A 5 -2.01 2.84 -0.08
C HIS A 5 -0.80 3.79 -0.17
N GLY A 6 -1.05 5.08 -0.40
CA GLY A 6 0.02 6.06 -0.52
C GLY A 6 -0.51 7.48 -0.48
N ALA A 7 0.42 8.43 -0.39
CA ALA A 7 0.16 9.84 -0.63
C ALA A 7 -0.28 10.07 -2.08
N SER A 8 -0.90 11.21 -2.37
CA SER A 8 -1.05 11.67 -3.76
C SER A 8 0.25 12.33 -4.24
N SER A 9 0.34 12.67 -5.54
CA SER A 9 1.53 13.28 -6.14
C SER A 9 1.91 14.64 -5.56
N THR A 10 0.98 15.35 -4.91
CA THR A 10 1.18 16.72 -4.43
C THR A 10 0.92 16.91 -2.93
N THR A 11 0.36 15.91 -2.26
CA THR A 11 -0.07 16.03 -0.85
C THR A 11 0.38 14.82 -0.04
N ALA A 12 1.13 15.07 1.04
CA ALA A 12 1.56 14.02 1.96
C ALA A 12 0.38 13.37 2.70
N MET A 13 0.52 12.08 3.02
CA MET A 13 -0.47 11.28 3.74
C MET A 13 0.13 10.70 5.02
N VAL A 14 -0.69 10.64 6.07
CA VAL A 14 -0.39 9.96 7.33
C VAL A 14 -1.52 8.98 7.60
N HIS A 15 -1.19 7.73 7.91
CA HIS A 15 -2.17 6.73 8.31
C HIS A 15 -1.62 5.82 9.40
N ILE A 16 -2.55 5.18 10.12
CA ILE A 16 -2.26 4.09 11.05
C ILE A 16 -2.67 2.80 10.35
N ALA A 17 -1.76 1.83 10.29
CA ALA A 17 -2.03 0.50 9.76
C ALA A 17 -2.16 -0.50 10.91
N ILE A 18 -3.26 -1.25 10.95
CA ILE A 18 -3.50 -2.33 11.91
C ILE A 18 -3.88 -3.56 11.09
N ALA A 19 -3.10 -4.62 11.22
CA ALA A 19 -3.34 -5.91 10.56
C ALA A 19 -2.88 -7.03 11.48
N GLU A 20 -3.69 -8.08 11.58
CA GLU A 20 -3.35 -9.28 12.34
C GLU A 20 -2.34 -10.13 11.56
N ALA A 21 -1.44 -10.80 12.27
CA ALA A 21 -0.51 -11.74 11.66
C ALA A 21 -1.16 -13.11 11.50
N GLU A 22 -1.22 -13.61 10.28
CA GLU A 22 -1.60 -14.99 9.99
C GLU A 22 -0.34 -15.77 9.57
N ASN A 23 -0.12 -16.95 10.16
CA ASN A 23 1.08 -17.76 9.89
C ASN A 23 2.41 -16.98 10.07
N GLY A 24 2.45 -16.04 11.01
CA GLY A 24 3.65 -15.28 11.35
C GLY A 24 3.90 -14.02 10.51
N SER A 25 3.02 -13.67 9.56
CA SER A 25 3.12 -12.40 8.83
C SER A 25 1.75 -11.74 8.61
N PRO A 26 1.62 -10.41 8.80
CA PRO A 26 0.42 -9.67 8.45
C PRO A 26 0.35 -9.31 6.96
N VAL A 27 1.42 -9.59 6.19
CA VAL A 27 1.54 -9.17 4.79
C VAL A 27 2.35 -10.15 3.96
N THR A 28 1.99 -10.24 2.68
CA THR A 28 2.84 -10.83 1.65
C THR A 28 3.16 -9.74 0.64
N TRP A 29 4.43 -9.33 0.59
CA TRP A 29 4.88 -8.32 -0.37
C TRP A 29 4.85 -8.86 -1.80
N GLN A 30 4.52 -7.99 -2.74
CA GLN A 30 4.46 -8.29 -4.17
C GLN A 30 5.32 -7.27 -4.92
N GLU A 31 5.11 -7.12 -6.22
CA GLU A 31 5.81 -6.15 -7.04
C GLU A 31 5.52 -4.69 -6.62
N HIS A 32 6.46 -3.81 -6.98
CA HIS A 32 6.27 -2.38 -6.82
C HIS A 32 5.13 -1.87 -7.70
N VAL A 33 4.43 -0.86 -7.20
CA VAL A 33 3.45 -0.10 -8.00
C VAL A 33 4.23 0.71 -9.03
N SER A 34 3.86 0.60 -10.31
CA SER A 34 4.47 1.41 -11.38
C SER A 34 3.92 2.84 -11.37
N ASP A 35 4.61 3.76 -12.03
CA ASP A 35 4.16 5.15 -12.15
C ASP A 35 2.79 5.24 -12.85
N GLU A 36 2.53 4.39 -13.85
CA GLU A 36 1.23 4.34 -14.53
C GLU A 36 0.11 3.83 -13.62
N GLN A 37 0.41 2.87 -12.73
CA GLN A 37 -0.56 2.36 -11.74
C GLN A 37 -0.83 3.40 -10.64
N TYR A 38 0.17 4.21 -10.31
CA TYR A 38 0.06 5.27 -9.32
C TYR A 38 -0.76 6.48 -9.81
N GLN A 39 -0.72 6.79 -11.11
CA GLN A 39 -1.46 7.91 -11.72
C GLN A 39 -2.99 7.74 -11.77
N GLY A 40 -3.54 6.59 -11.38
CA GLY A 40 -4.99 6.38 -11.30
C GLY A 40 -5.68 7.02 -10.09
N CYS A 41 -4.94 7.71 -9.22
CA CYS A 41 -5.44 8.38 -8.02
C CYS A 41 -5.71 9.88 -8.22
#